data_AF-A0A834EA42-F1
#
_entry.id   AF-A0A834EA42-F1
#
_cell.length_a   1.000
_cell.length_b   1.000
_cell.length_c   1.000
_cell.angle_alpha   90.00
_cell.angle_beta   90.00
_cell.angle_gamma   90.00
#
_symmetry.space_group_name_H-M   'P 1'
#
loop_
_entity.id
_entity.type
_entity.pdbx_description
1 polymer ?
#
loop_
_entity_poly.entity_id
_entity_poly.type
_entity_poly.pdbx_seq_one_letter_code
_entity_poly.pdbx_strand_id
1 'polypeptide(L)'
;MFDDMMRIKTWHFSIRQHRELIPRSILAMHAQDPQMLDQLSKNITRCGLSNSTLNYLRLCVILEPMQELMSRHKTYSLSPRDCLKTCLFQKWQRMVAPPGEYLGPVPALTRT
;
A
#
# COMPACT_ATOMS: atom_id res chain seq x y z
N MET A 1 -26.94 -5.00 -3.66
CA MET A 1 -27.30 -5.28 -5.06
C MET A 1 -26.26 -6.26 -5.59
N PHE A 2 -26.68 -7.47 -5.97
CA PHE A 2 -25.79 -8.43 -6.65
C PHE A 2 -25.60 -7.90 -8.08
N ASP A 3 -24.34 -7.74 -8.49
CA ASP A 3 -23.96 -7.32 -9.84
C ASP A 3 -23.89 -8.57 -10.73
N ASP A 4 -24.58 -8.56 -11.88
CA ASP A 4 -24.61 -9.68 -12.84
C ASP A 4 -23.22 -10.08 -13.35
N MET A 5 -22.24 -9.18 -13.25
CA MET A 5 -20.87 -9.41 -13.72
C MET A 5 -19.98 -10.24 -12.78
N MET A 6 -20.51 -10.80 -11.67
CA MET A 6 -19.78 -11.70 -10.75
C MET A 6 -18.36 -11.21 -10.38
N ARG A 7 -18.20 -9.90 -10.19
CA ARG A 7 -16.90 -9.29 -9.91
C ARG A 7 -16.44 -9.61 -8.48
N ILE A 8 -15.14 -9.82 -8.31
CA ILE A 8 -14.54 -10.00 -6.99
C ILE A 8 -14.61 -8.68 -6.23
N LYS A 9 -15.43 -8.62 -5.19
CA LYS A 9 -15.57 -7.45 -4.32
C LYS A 9 -14.40 -7.31 -3.34
N THR A 10 -13.89 -8.43 -2.83
CA THR A 10 -12.80 -8.48 -1.86
C THR A 10 -11.88 -9.64 -2.20
N TRP A 11 -10.58 -9.36 -2.28
CA TRP A 11 -9.55 -10.36 -2.43
C TRP A 11 -8.67 -10.36 -1.19
N HIS A 12 -8.59 -11.51 -0.52
CA HIS A 12 -7.72 -11.69 0.63
C HIS A 12 -6.86 -12.94 0.42
N PHE A 13 -5.54 -12.76 0.48
CA PHE A 13 -4.57 -13.82 0.26
C PHE A 13 -3.58 -13.88 1.41
N SER A 14 -3.56 -15.02 2.12
CA SER A 14 -2.69 -15.25 3.28
C SER A 14 -1.59 -16.24 2.93
N ILE A 15 -0.34 -15.80 2.95
CA ILE A 15 0.82 -16.60 2.57
C ILE A 15 1.36 -17.34 3.78
N ARG A 16 1.53 -18.66 3.68
CA ARG A 16 2.10 -19.52 4.75
C ARG A 16 3.51 -20.01 4.43
N GLN A 17 3.74 -20.45 3.19
CA GLN A 17 5.02 -20.96 2.70
C GLN A 17 5.14 -20.72 1.19
N HIS A 18 6.36 -20.73 0.65
CA HIS A 18 6.63 -20.63 -0.79
C HIS A 18 7.78 -21.56 -1.17
N ARG A 19 7.87 -21.91 -2.45
CA ARG A 19 8.95 -22.72 -3.02
C ARG A 19 9.34 -22.15 -4.37
N GLU A 20 10.65 -22.04 -4.62
CA GLU A 20 11.20 -21.63 -5.91
C GLU A 20 11.77 -22.86 -6.61
N LEU A 21 11.39 -23.07 -7.87
CA LEU A 21 11.80 -24.24 -8.66
C LEU A 21 12.75 -23.79 -9.77
N ILE A 22 13.91 -24.43 -9.86
CA ILE A 22 14.93 -24.14 -10.86
C ILE A 22 14.94 -25.26 -11.92
N PRO A 23 14.96 -24.94 -13.23
CA PRO A 23 15.09 -25.94 -14.27
C PRO A 23 16.35 -26.78 -14.12
N ARG A 24 16.22 -28.11 -14.25
CA ARG A 24 17.36 -29.04 -14.14
C ARG A 24 18.46 -28.77 -15.17
N SER A 25 18.10 -28.28 -16.36
CA SER A 25 19.06 -27.90 -17.40
C SER A 25 20.00 -26.79 -16.92
N ILE A 26 19.49 -25.77 -16.23
CA ILE A 26 20.31 -24.67 -15.67
C ILE A 26 21.26 -25.21 -14.61
N LEU A 27 20.79 -26.14 -13.77
CA LEU A 27 21.64 -26.77 -12.75
C LEU A 27 22.75 -27.62 -13.38
N ALA A 28 22.43 -28.37 -14.44
CA ALA A 28 23.42 -29.16 -15.18
C ALA A 28 24.48 -28.26 -15.87
N MET A 29 24.07 -27.12 -16.43
CA MET A 29 24.99 -26.17 -17.06
C MET A 29 25.99 -25.55 -16.08
N HIS A 30 25.59 -25.29 -14.84
CA HIS A 30 26.45 -24.71 -13.80
C HIS A 30 27.03 -25.75 -12.83
N ALA A 31 26.90 -27.04 -13.11
CA ALA A 31 27.25 -28.11 -12.18
C ALA A 31 28.74 -28.12 -11.77
N GLN A 32 29.62 -27.60 -12.63
CA GLN A 32 31.07 -27.54 -12.39
C GLN A 32 31.52 -26.22 -11.76
N ASP A 33 30.61 -25.28 -11.51
CA ASP A 33 30.90 -23.98 -10.88
C ASP A 33 30.23 -23.90 -9.50
N PRO A 34 30.97 -24.22 -8.42
CA PRO A 34 30.44 -24.16 -7.06
C PRO A 34 29.96 -22.77 -6.64
N GLN A 35 30.54 -21.70 -7.18
CA GLN A 35 30.13 -20.32 -6.84
C GLN A 35 28.77 -19.99 -7.44
N MET A 36 28.52 -20.41 -8.68
CA MET A 36 27.22 -20.23 -9.32
C MET A 36 26.13 -21.08 -8.66
N LEU A 37 26.43 -22.31 -8.25
CA LEU A 37 25.49 -23.15 -7.51
C LEU A 37 25.08 -22.54 -6.17
N ASP A 38 26.01 -21.92 -5.44
CA ASP A 38 25.70 -21.19 -4.20
C ASP A 38 24.75 -20.01 -4.47
N GLN A 39 24.94 -19.29 -5.58
CA GLN A 39 24.03 -18.21 -5.97
C GLN A 39 22.63 -18.75 -6.31
N LEU A 40 22.54 -19.84 -7.07
CA LEU A 40 21.26 -20.48 -7.42
C LEU A 40 20.52 -21.06 -6.20
N SER A 41 21.23 -21.36 -5.11
CA SER A 41 20.62 -21.85 -3.87
C SER A 41 19.86 -20.77 -3.08
N LYS A 42 20.09 -19.49 -3.40
CA LYS A 42 19.48 -18.36 -2.71
C LYS A 42 18.12 -18.05 -3.31
N ASN A 43 17.13 -17.84 -2.45
CA ASN A 43 15.81 -17.41 -2.89
C ASN A 43 15.87 -16.04 -3.56
N ILE A 44 15.10 -15.88 -4.63
CA ILE A 44 14.91 -14.62 -5.35
C ILE A 44 13.84 -13.77 -4.65
N THR A 45 12.82 -14.41 -4.08
CA THR A 45 11.66 -13.77 -3.46
C THR A 45 11.75 -13.76 -1.93
N ARG A 46 10.97 -12.87 -1.31
CA ARG A 46 10.74 -12.87 0.14
C ARG A 46 9.28 -13.18 0.39
N CYS A 47 9.03 -14.30 1.07
CA CYS A 47 7.67 -14.83 1.31
C CYS A 47 6.89 -15.04 0.00
N GLY A 48 7.55 -15.49 -1.08
CA GLY A 48 6.92 -15.72 -2.38
C GLY A 48 6.59 -14.46 -3.18
N LEU A 49 6.99 -13.28 -2.70
CA LEU A 49 6.81 -12.01 -3.41
C LEU A 49 8.16 -11.43 -3.81
N SER A 50 8.24 -10.92 -5.04
CA SER A 50 9.43 -10.19 -5.50
C SER A 50 9.61 -8.89 -4.70
N ASN A 51 10.85 -8.40 -4.65
CA ASN A 51 11.14 -7.12 -4.01
C ASN A 51 10.38 -5.95 -4.66
N SER A 52 10.17 -5.99 -5.98
CA SER A 52 9.36 -4.99 -6.70
C SER A 52 7.92 -4.96 -6.17
N THR A 53 7.28 -6.12 -6.02
CA THR A 53 5.92 -6.23 -5.48
C THR A 53 5.86 -5.76 -4.03
N LEU A 54 6.81 -6.17 -3.19
CA LEU A 54 6.84 -5.73 -1.79
C LEU A 54 6.99 -4.21 -1.66
N ASN A 55 7.87 -3.61 -2.47
CA ASN A 55 8.09 -2.17 -2.46
C ASN A 55 6.86 -1.42 -2.98
N TYR A 56 6.21 -1.93 -4.01
CA TYR A 56 4.94 -1.39 -4.51
C TYR A 56 3.86 -1.42 -3.42
N LEU A 57 3.64 -2.55 -2.76
CA LEU A 57 2.64 -2.68 -1.70
C LEU A 57 2.93 -1.75 -0.51
N ARG A 58 4.20 -1.61 -0.11
CA ARG A 58 4.61 -0.65 0.93
C ARG A 58 4.28 0.80 0.55
N LEU A 59 4.49 1.16 -0.71
CA LEU A 59 4.08 2.48 -1.22
C LEU A 59 2.56 2.64 -1.22
N CYS A 60 1.80 1.62 -1.60
CA CYS A 60 0.33 1.67 -1.57
C CYS A 60 -0.20 1.98 -0.17
N VAL A 61 0.35 1.38 0.89
CA VAL A 61 -0.06 1.64 2.28
C VAL A 61 0.08 3.13 2.66
N ILE A 62 1.08 3.81 2.11
CA ILE A 62 1.33 5.23 2.37
C ILE A 62 0.46 6.09 1.45
N LEU A 63 0.43 5.77 0.16
CA LEU A 63 -0.20 6.61 -0.86
C LEU A 63 -1.73 6.53 -0.83
N GLU A 64 -2.30 5.41 -0.39
CA GLU A 64 -3.75 5.22 -0.27
C GLU A 64 -4.39 6.29 0.64
N PRO A 65 -3.98 6.49 1.91
CA PRO A 65 -4.52 7.57 2.73
C PRO A 65 -4.12 8.97 2.21
N MET A 66 -3.00 9.11 1.48
CA MET A 66 -2.61 10.39 0.89
C MET A 66 -3.58 10.86 -0.21
N GLN A 67 -4.40 9.98 -0.80
CA GLN A 67 -5.38 10.37 -1.82
C GLN A 67 -6.36 11.44 -1.31
N GLU A 68 -6.76 11.39 -0.03
CA GLU A 68 -7.60 12.43 0.58
C GLU A 68 -6.88 13.78 0.58
N LEU A 69 -5.59 13.78 0.95
CA LEU A 69 -4.75 14.99 0.96
C LEU A 69 -4.55 15.55 -0.43
N MET A 70 -4.27 14.68 -1.40
CA MET A 70 -4.07 15.05 -2.81
C MET A 70 -5.35 15.64 -3.42
N SER A 71 -6.51 15.07 -3.09
CA SER A 71 -7.81 15.62 -3.49
C SER A 71 -7.99 17.04 -2.95
N ARG A 72 -7.75 17.27 -1.66
CA ARG A 72 -7.85 18.61 -1.04
C ARG A 72 -6.85 19.61 -1.61
N HIS A 73 -5.61 19.18 -1.84
CA HIS A 73 -4.59 20.01 -2.48
C HIS A 73 -5.07 20.51 -3.85
N LYS A 74 -5.65 19.61 -4.65
CA LYS A 74 -6.20 19.95 -5.98
C LYS A 74 -7.42 20.87 -5.89
N THR A 75 -8.32 20.65 -4.93
CA THR A 75 -9.57 21.41 -4.82
C THR A 75 -9.38 22.80 -4.21
N TYR A 76 -8.51 22.93 -3.21
CA TYR A 76 -8.39 24.15 -2.39
C TYR A 76 -7.04 24.87 -2.57
N SER A 77 -6.14 24.35 -3.40
CA SER A 77 -4.80 24.91 -3.64
C SER A 77 -3.97 25.13 -2.36
N LEU A 78 -4.24 24.35 -1.31
CA LEU A 78 -3.53 24.40 -0.03
C LEU A 78 -2.17 23.72 -0.16
N SER A 79 -1.18 24.10 0.64
CA SER A 79 0.09 23.35 0.67
C SER A 79 -0.17 21.89 1.12
N PRO A 80 0.61 20.90 0.66
CA PRO A 80 0.48 19.52 1.13
C PRO A 80 0.57 19.38 2.65
N ARG A 81 1.39 20.23 3.30
CA ARG A 81 1.54 20.26 4.75
C ARG A 81 0.27 20.76 5.45
N ASP A 82 -0.40 21.76 4.89
CA ASP A 82 -1.65 22.28 5.46
C ASP A 82 -2.81 21.29 5.24
N CYS A 83 -2.86 20.63 4.07
CA CYS A 83 -3.80 19.53 3.83
C CYS A 83 -3.70 18.47 4.92
N LEU A 84 -2.47 18.05 5.27
CA LEU A 84 -2.22 17.08 6.33
C LEU A 84 -2.72 17.59 7.69
N LYS A 85 -2.34 18.80 8.10
CA LYS A 85 -2.76 19.39 9.38
C LYS A 85 -4.28 19.43 9.50
N THR A 86 -4.97 19.96 8.48
CA THR A 86 -6.43 20.08 8.48
C THR A 86 -7.11 18.72 8.49
N CYS A 87 -6.63 17.74 7.71
CA CYS A 87 -7.16 16.38 7.74
C CYS A 87 -7.00 15.71 9.11
N LEU A 88 -5.82 15.80 9.72
CA LEU A 88 -5.56 15.21 11.03
C LEU A 88 -6.43 15.84 12.10
N PHE A 89 -6.55 17.17 12.09
CA PHE A 89 -7.39 17.89 13.05
C PHE A 89 -8.87 17.51 12.91
N GLN A 90 -9.39 17.45 11.68
CA GLN A 90 -10.78 17.03 11.44
C GLN A 90 -11.02 15.57 11.84
N LYS A 91 -10.07 14.66 11.58
CA LYS A 91 -10.17 13.26 12.02
C LYS A 91 -10.16 13.16 13.55
N TRP A 92 -9.30 13.92 14.21
CA TRP A 92 -9.26 13.97 15.67
C TRP A 92 -10.56 14.51 16.27
N GLN A 93 -11.10 15.63 15.75
CA GLN A 93 -12.37 16.18 16.21
C GLN A 93 -13.50 15.16 16.11
N ARG A 94 -13.58 14.39 15.01
CA ARG A 94 -14.57 13.31 14.85
C ARG A 94 -14.42 12.18 15.87
N MET A 95 -13.19 11.88 16.30
CA MET A 95 -12.94 10.83 17.29
C MET A 95 -13.27 11.28 18.73
N VAL A 96 -13.13 12.57 19.02
CA VAL A 96 -13.35 13.13 20.36
C VAL A 96 -14.77 13.72 20.53
N ALA A 97 -15.49 13.98 19.43
CA ALA A 97 -16.85 14.49 19.48
C ALA A 97 -17.80 13.49 20.19
N PRO A 98 -18.67 13.95 21.10
CA PRO A 98 -19.70 13.12 21.72
C PRO A 98 -20.63 12.52 20.66
N PRO A 99 -21.07 11.25 20.81
CA PRO A 99 -22.02 10.65 19.87
C PRO A 99 -23.36 11.42 19.92
N GLY A 100 -23.58 12.28 18.91
CA GLY A 100 -24.79 13.10 18.78
C GLY A 100 -24.53 14.51 18.24
N GLU A 101 -23.31 15.05 18.39
CA GLU A 101 -22.95 16.38 17.89
C GLU A 101 -22.08 16.26 16.64
N TYR A 102 -22.71 16.28 15.46
CA TYR A 102 -21.98 16.53 14.22
C TYR A 102 -21.56 18.01 14.20
N LEU A 103 -20.37 18.32 14.71
CA LEU A 103 -19.74 19.61 14.48
C LEU A 103 -19.44 19.72 12.98
N GLY A 104 -20.22 20.57 12.29
CA GLY A 104 -20.09 20.84 10.86
C GLY A 104 -18.68 21.30 10.46
N PRO A 105 -18.40 21.38 9.15
CA PRO A 105 -17.07 21.73 8.65
C PRO A 105 -16.59 23.05 9.25
N VAL A 106 -15.42 23.02 9.90
CA VAL A 106 -14.72 24.20 10.39
C VAL A 106 -14.56 25.17 9.21
N PRO A 107 -15.05 26.43 9.30
CA PRO A 107 -14.85 27.42 8.25
C PRO A 107 -13.35 27.57 8.01
N ALA A 108 -12.95 27.59 6.74
CA ALA A 108 -11.57 27.84 6.34
C ALA A 108 -11.07 29.10 7.08
N LEU A 109 -10.04 28.93 7.91
CA LEU A 109 -9.36 30.04 8.57
C LEU A 109 -9.05 31.11 7.54
N THR A 110 -9.76 32.23 7.63
CA THR A 110 -9.49 33.47 6.90
C THR A 110 -8.06 33.89 7.21
N ARG A 111 -7.25 33.89 6.15
CA ARG A 111 -5.88 34.38 6.14
C ARG A 111 -5.90 35.89 6.35
N THR A 112 -5.44 36.35 7.53
CA THR A 112 -4.86 37.69 7.70
C THR A 112 -3.40 37.68 7.28
#